data_AF-A0AAX2SER0-F1
#
_entry.id   AF-A0AAX2SER0-F1
#
_cell.length_a   1.000
_cell.length_b   1.000
_cell.length_c   1.000
_cell.angle_alpha   90.00
_cell.angle_beta   90.00
_cell.angle_gamma   90.00
#
_symmetry.space_group_name_H-M   'P 1'
#
loop_
_entity.id
_entity.type
_entity.pdbx_description
1 polymer ?
#
loop_
_entity_poly.entity_id
_entity_poly.type
_entity_poly.pdbx_seq_one_letter_code
_entity_poly.pdbx_strand_id
1 'polypeptide(L)'
;MLEHCWALQEAGHQVAVVHVLIGRASGTTVQESYEGVPVTRVRLNVVDPRSYVEVTRVISAGLRGADVLHTMAFSAVLFAAAPWAVRRLPWVHTEHWNGVVNPSSVGPLWERSAWLRHALRLPHAVTGVTDALCREMARFSRPGATHVVPCVVQNPEPATAFPSSPPIGLVGVGALIDRKRPVLALETIAELVRRGMDVRYTLVGNGPLMNTLRSTARDLGIEDRVELTGPIPPAEVADRLAAAHIFFLPSAQENFFTAVAEAIAAGRPAAVPLSGGFDDYCTEENSVLTDSWDVSDLADAVQRAWDTFHNADPAAIASTVRTRFSRAEVGSAFSRIYRLVAHEDPGTRGDR
;
A
#
# COMPACT_ATOMS: atom_id res chain seq x y z
N MET A 1 5.41 -3.62 -4.98
CA MET A 1 5.57 -4.03 -6.40
C MET A 1 6.37 -5.32 -6.51
N LEU A 2 7.60 -5.40 -5.96
CA LEU A 2 8.40 -6.63 -5.98
C LEU A 2 7.74 -7.80 -5.24
N GLU A 3 7.10 -7.54 -4.09
CA GLU A 3 6.33 -8.56 -3.35
C GLU A 3 5.28 -9.29 -4.20
N HIS A 4 4.57 -8.57 -5.10
CA HIS A 4 3.61 -9.20 -6.01
C HIS A 4 4.31 -10.04 -7.09
N CYS A 5 5.52 -9.65 -7.51
CA CYS A 5 6.31 -10.44 -8.44
C CYS A 5 6.75 -11.76 -7.80
N TRP A 6 7.18 -11.72 -6.54
CA TRP A 6 7.54 -12.93 -5.78
C TRP A 6 6.32 -13.82 -5.53
N ALA A 7 5.18 -13.24 -5.14
CA ALA A 7 3.92 -13.98 -5.02
C ALA A 7 3.53 -14.71 -6.32
N LEU A 8 3.74 -14.06 -7.47
CA LEU A 8 3.51 -14.67 -8.78
C LEU A 8 4.52 -15.78 -9.10
N GLN A 9 5.81 -15.59 -8.80
CA GLN A 9 6.83 -16.63 -8.98
C GLN A 9 6.57 -17.86 -8.11
N GLU A 10 6.18 -17.66 -6.86
CA GLU A 10 5.76 -18.75 -5.95
C GLU A 10 4.53 -19.49 -6.45
N ALA A 11 3.62 -18.79 -7.13
CA ALA A 11 2.48 -19.39 -7.81
C ALA A 11 2.84 -20.05 -9.16
N GLY A 12 4.12 -20.10 -9.54
CA GLY A 12 4.63 -20.80 -10.72
C GLY A 12 4.72 -19.96 -12.00
N HIS A 13 4.53 -18.64 -11.92
CA HIS A 13 4.62 -17.75 -13.09
C HIS A 13 6.05 -17.28 -13.36
N GLN A 14 6.42 -17.19 -14.63
CA GLN A 14 7.63 -16.47 -15.04
C GLN A 14 7.32 -14.98 -15.15
N VAL A 15 8.03 -14.15 -14.39
CA VAL A 15 7.78 -12.71 -14.30
C VAL A 15 8.99 -11.94 -14.82
N ALA A 16 8.73 -10.96 -15.70
CA ALA A 16 9.70 -9.94 -16.10
C ALA A 16 9.10 -8.55 -15.96
N VAL A 17 9.88 -7.60 -15.48
CA VAL A 17 9.39 -6.24 -15.17
C VAL A 17 10.02 -5.22 -16.09
N VAL A 18 9.20 -4.35 -16.67
CA VAL A 18 9.65 -3.12 -17.31
C VAL A 18 9.26 -1.94 -16.42
N HIS A 19 10.25 -1.22 -15.90
CA HIS A 19 10.02 -0.06 -15.03
C HIS A 19 10.38 1.23 -15.78
N VAL A 20 9.36 2.07 -16.00
CA VAL A 20 9.50 3.40 -16.62
C VAL A 20 9.78 4.44 -15.54
N LEU A 21 10.98 5.01 -15.55
CA LEU A 21 11.40 6.09 -14.64
C LEU A 21 11.12 7.45 -15.28
N ILE A 22 10.13 8.17 -14.78
CA ILE A 22 9.78 9.51 -15.28
C ILE A 22 10.74 10.55 -14.68
N GLY A 23 11.39 11.34 -15.52
CA GLY A 23 12.32 12.38 -15.08
C GLY A 23 12.68 13.37 -16.18
N ARG A 24 13.56 14.34 -15.87
CA ARG A 24 14.10 15.29 -16.85
C ARG A 24 15.50 14.92 -17.35
N ALA A 25 16.18 14.00 -16.67
CA ALA A 25 17.50 13.53 -17.06
C ALA A 25 17.38 12.37 -18.05
N SER A 26 18.04 12.50 -19.20
CA SER A 26 18.21 11.39 -20.15
C SER A 26 19.17 10.35 -19.58
N GLY A 27 18.93 9.07 -19.87
CA GLY A 27 19.85 8.01 -19.48
C GLY A 27 19.56 6.72 -20.24
N THR A 28 20.51 5.80 -20.22
CA THR A 28 20.42 4.53 -20.94
C THR A 28 19.43 3.57 -20.28
N THR A 29 18.85 2.69 -21.10
CA THR A 29 18.11 1.52 -20.63
C THR A 29 19.06 0.57 -19.90
N VAL A 30 18.68 0.11 -18.71
CA VAL A 30 19.49 -0.77 -17.85
C VAL A 30 18.76 -2.08 -17.61
N GLN A 31 19.48 -3.19 -17.66
CA GLN A 31 18.98 -4.53 -17.32
C GLN A 31 19.56 -4.96 -15.98
N GLU A 32 18.70 -5.35 -15.05
CA GLU A 32 19.08 -5.80 -13.72
C GLU A 32 18.25 -7.03 -13.33
N SER A 33 18.64 -7.70 -12.24
CA SER A 33 17.87 -8.78 -11.64
C SER A 33 17.69 -8.50 -10.17
N TYR A 34 16.46 -8.62 -9.68
CA TYR A 34 16.11 -8.47 -8.28
C TYR A 34 15.61 -9.80 -7.75
N GLU A 35 16.47 -10.50 -7.01
CA GLU A 35 16.16 -11.82 -6.42
C GLU A 35 15.56 -12.80 -7.46
N GLY A 36 16.14 -12.82 -8.66
CA GLY A 36 15.69 -13.69 -9.75
C GLY A 36 14.60 -13.10 -10.64
N VAL A 37 14.04 -11.92 -10.33
CA VAL A 37 13.12 -11.20 -11.21
C VAL A 37 13.93 -10.31 -12.18
N PRO A 38 13.93 -10.58 -13.49
CA PRO A 38 14.54 -9.69 -14.47
C PRO A 38 13.79 -8.35 -14.55
N VAL A 39 14.53 -7.25 -14.45
CA VAL A 39 14.00 -5.88 -14.48
C VAL A 39 14.72 -5.07 -15.55
N THR A 40 13.97 -4.61 -16.55
CA THR A 40 14.41 -3.60 -17.51
C THR A 40 13.97 -2.23 -17.05
N ARG A 41 14.91 -1.32 -16.77
CA ARG A 41 14.63 0.08 -16.48
C ARG A 41 14.84 0.96 -17.69
N VAL A 42 13.82 1.73 -18.06
CA VAL A 42 13.88 2.72 -19.14
C VAL A 42 13.50 4.09 -18.58
N ARG A 43 14.25 5.14 -18.95
CA ARG A 43 13.95 6.50 -18.52
C ARG A 43 13.03 7.19 -19.53
N LEU A 44 11.97 7.81 -19.03
CA LEU A 44 11.11 8.70 -19.80
C LEU A 44 11.46 10.15 -19.51
N ASN A 45 12.01 10.84 -20.50
CA ASN A 45 12.12 12.29 -20.51
C ASN A 45 10.83 12.89 -21.08
N VAL A 46 10.02 13.51 -20.23
CA VAL A 46 8.69 13.99 -20.59
C VAL A 46 8.67 15.07 -21.67
N VAL A 47 9.78 15.79 -21.86
CA VAL A 47 9.91 16.84 -22.90
C VAL A 47 10.57 16.35 -24.19
N ASP A 48 11.07 15.12 -24.24
CA ASP A 48 11.72 14.54 -25.43
C ASP A 48 10.82 13.48 -26.09
N PRO A 49 10.22 13.77 -27.26
CA PRO A 49 9.39 12.81 -27.99
C PRO A 49 10.09 11.49 -28.32
N ARG A 50 11.42 11.50 -28.50
CA ARG A 50 12.19 10.28 -28.82
C ARG A 50 12.20 9.30 -27.65
N SER A 51 12.16 9.81 -26.42
CA SER A 51 12.11 9.00 -25.21
C SER A 51 10.81 8.18 -25.12
N TYR A 52 9.67 8.72 -25.57
CA TYR A 52 8.42 7.95 -25.67
C TYR A 52 8.50 6.79 -26.66
N VAL A 53 9.21 6.99 -27.78
CA VAL A 53 9.46 5.93 -28.78
C VAL A 53 10.35 4.84 -28.19
N GLU A 54 11.39 5.21 -27.44
CA GLU A 54 12.24 4.24 -26.73
C GLU A 54 11.44 3.41 -25.72
N VAL A 55 10.66 4.05 -24.85
CA VAL A 55 9.77 3.37 -23.89
C VAL A 55 8.83 2.40 -24.60
N THR A 56 8.19 2.85 -25.68
CA THR A 56 7.29 2.01 -26.49
C THR A 56 8.02 0.80 -27.07
N ARG A 57 9.25 0.96 -27.57
CA ARG A 57 10.07 -0.14 -28.09
C ARG A 57 10.45 -1.13 -27.01
N VAL A 58 10.86 -0.65 -25.83
CA VAL A 58 11.24 -1.50 -24.69
C VAL A 58 10.05 -2.33 -24.20
N ILE A 59 8.88 -1.69 -24.00
CA ILE A 59 7.66 -2.41 -23.63
C ILE A 59 7.30 -3.44 -24.72
N SER A 60 7.33 -3.04 -25.99
CA SER A 60 7.03 -3.95 -27.12
C SER A 60 7.98 -5.13 -27.22
N ALA A 61 9.25 -4.96 -26.83
CA ALA A 61 10.22 -6.04 -26.77
C ALA A 61 9.93 -6.98 -25.59
N GLY A 62 9.61 -6.44 -24.41
CA GLY A 62 9.24 -7.22 -23.22
C GLY A 62 7.95 -8.03 -23.41
N LEU A 63 7.03 -7.57 -24.26
CA LEU A 63 5.81 -8.33 -24.60
C LEU A 63 6.08 -9.51 -25.55
N ARG A 64 7.30 -9.73 -26.04
CA ARG A 64 7.62 -10.89 -26.88
C ARG A 64 7.71 -12.13 -26.01
N GLY A 65 6.81 -13.10 -26.24
CA GLY A 65 6.78 -14.36 -25.49
C GLY A 65 6.08 -14.27 -24.14
N ALA A 66 5.40 -13.15 -23.85
CA ALA A 66 4.54 -13.03 -22.67
C ALA A 66 3.11 -13.50 -23.01
N ASP A 67 2.48 -14.22 -22.08
CA ASP A 67 1.08 -14.64 -22.19
C ASP A 67 0.11 -13.56 -21.66
N VAL A 68 0.57 -12.73 -20.72
CA VAL A 68 -0.24 -11.69 -20.06
C VAL A 68 0.58 -10.41 -19.93
N LEU A 69 -0.04 -9.27 -20.25
CA LEU A 69 0.45 -7.95 -19.88
C LEU A 69 -0.14 -7.56 -18.52
N HIS A 70 0.71 -7.27 -17.53
CA HIS A 70 0.28 -6.74 -16.25
C HIS A 70 0.87 -5.34 -16.01
N THR A 71 0.04 -4.30 -15.99
CA THR A 71 0.45 -2.92 -15.67
C THR A 71 0.21 -2.58 -14.20
N MET A 72 1.19 -1.94 -13.55
CA MET A 72 1.08 -1.48 -12.16
C MET A 72 1.19 0.05 -12.12
N ALA A 73 0.28 0.71 -11.39
CA ALA A 73 0.05 2.16 -11.36
C ALA A 73 -0.52 2.75 -12.67
N PHE A 74 -1.40 3.74 -12.53
CA PHE A 74 -2.18 4.32 -13.64
C PHE A 74 -1.35 4.78 -14.83
N SER A 75 -0.19 5.38 -14.61
CA SER A 75 0.68 5.86 -15.69
C SER A 75 1.14 4.74 -16.62
N ALA A 76 1.33 3.52 -16.09
CA ALA A 76 1.69 2.36 -16.91
C ALA A 76 0.58 1.99 -17.89
N VAL A 77 -0.69 2.25 -17.57
CA VAL A 77 -1.80 2.04 -18.51
C VAL A 77 -1.64 2.90 -19.75
N LEU A 78 -1.26 4.17 -19.57
CA LEU A 78 -1.06 5.12 -20.66
C LEU A 78 0.10 4.69 -21.56
N PHE A 79 1.22 4.24 -20.99
CA PHE A 79 2.40 3.84 -21.75
C PHE A 79 2.26 2.46 -22.41
N ALA A 80 1.45 1.57 -21.83
CA ALA A 80 1.24 0.23 -22.39
C ALA A 80 0.22 0.20 -23.53
N ALA A 81 -0.65 1.22 -23.67
CA ALA A 81 -1.73 1.25 -24.66
C ALA A 81 -1.25 1.06 -26.10
N ALA A 82 -0.20 1.79 -26.52
CA ALA A 82 0.32 1.69 -27.89
C ALA A 82 1.04 0.35 -28.18
N PRO A 83 1.97 -0.13 -27.32
CA PRO A 83 2.52 -1.49 -27.44
C PRO A 83 1.45 -2.58 -27.46
N TRP A 84 0.43 -2.45 -26.61
CA TRP A 84 -0.66 -3.41 -26.50
C TRP A 84 -1.54 -3.44 -27.75
N ALA A 85 -1.80 -2.31 -28.39
CA ALA A 85 -2.63 -2.26 -29.61
C ALA A 85 -2.09 -3.15 -30.75
N VAL A 86 -0.79 -3.45 -30.75
CA VAL A 86 -0.12 -4.32 -31.74
C VAL A 86 -0.22 -5.80 -31.38
N ARG A 87 -0.04 -6.18 -30.11
CA ARG A 87 -0.01 -7.59 -29.68
C ARG A 87 -1.32 -8.13 -29.11
N ARG A 88 -2.16 -7.26 -28.56
CA ARG A 88 -3.47 -7.56 -27.98
C ARG A 88 -3.47 -8.72 -26.97
N LEU A 89 -2.42 -8.82 -26.16
CA LEU A 89 -2.36 -9.81 -25.07
C LEU A 89 -3.49 -9.58 -24.04
N PRO A 90 -3.94 -10.62 -23.33
CA PRO A 90 -4.70 -10.46 -22.10
C PRO A 90 -4.01 -9.43 -21.20
N TRP A 91 -4.81 -8.51 -20.65
CA TRP A 91 -4.28 -7.33 -19.98
C TRP A 91 -4.92 -7.17 -18.60
N VAL A 92 -4.11 -7.29 -17.56
CA VAL A 92 -4.48 -7.00 -16.17
C VAL A 92 -3.82 -5.70 -15.72
N HIS A 93 -4.49 -4.91 -14.91
CA HIS A 93 -3.93 -3.71 -14.31
C HIS A 93 -4.16 -3.69 -12.80
N THR A 94 -3.11 -3.59 -11.97
CA THR A 94 -3.28 -3.30 -10.54
C THR A 94 -3.07 -1.83 -10.24
N GLU A 95 -3.98 -1.25 -9.46
CA GLU A 95 -3.87 0.09 -8.93
C GLU A 95 -3.68 0.10 -7.40
N HIS A 96 -2.73 0.94 -6.96
CA HIS A 96 -2.40 1.19 -5.57
C HIS A 96 -2.55 2.66 -5.18
N TRP A 97 -2.65 3.55 -6.16
CA TRP A 97 -2.56 4.99 -5.98
C TRP A 97 -3.92 5.65 -5.84
N ASN A 98 -4.08 6.37 -4.73
CA ASN A 98 -5.31 7.08 -4.41
C ASN A 98 -5.62 8.21 -5.40
N GLY A 99 -4.63 8.72 -6.14
CA GLY A 99 -4.87 9.74 -7.16
C GLY A 99 -5.86 9.32 -8.24
N VAL A 100 -6.03 8.02 -8.50
CA VAL A 100 -7.07 7.53 -9.41
C VAL A 100 -8.47 7.75 -8.85
N VAL A 101 -8.68 7.59 -7.55
CA VAL A 101 -10.02 7.75 -6.95
C VAL A 101 -10.29 9.17 -6.49
N ASN A 102 -9.25 9.87 -6.03
CA ASN A 102 -9.34 11.23 -5.53
C ASN A 102 -8.31 12.15 -6.24
N PRO A 103 -8.62 12.65 -7.44
CA PRO A 103 -7.70 13.49 -8.21
C PRO A 103 -7.33 14.81 -7.54
N SER A 104 -8.24 15.40 -6.76
CA SER A 104 -8.01 16.68 -6.08
C SER A 104 -6.95 16.56 -4.98
N SER A 105 -6.73 15.36 -4.42
CA SER A 105 -5.66 15.11 -3.44
C SER A 105 -4.25 15.14 -4.04
N VAL A 106 -4.12 15.15 -5.37
CA VAL A 106 -2.82 15.17 -6.07
C VAL A 106 -2.46 16.59 -6.51
N GLY A 107 -3.43 17.30 -7.07
CA GLY A 107 -3.29 18.70 -7.43
C GLY A 107 -4.09 19.10 -8.68
N PRO A 108 -4.15 20.41 -8.99
CA PRO A 108 -5.08 20.96 -9.97
C PRO A 108 -4.89 20.44 -11.41
N LEU A 109 -3.65 20.10 -11.79
CA LEU A 109 -3.34 19.59 -13.12
C LEU A 109 -3.89 18.18 -13.34
N TRP A 110 -3.79 17.32 -12.32
CA TRP A 110 -4.33 15.97 -12.39
C TRP A 110 -5.85 15.99 -12.28
N GLU A 111 -6.42 16.85 -11.43
CA GLU A 111 -7.86 17.06 -11.33
C GLU A 111 -8.48 17.44 -12.69
N ARG A 112 -7.86 18.36 -13.44
CA ARG A 112 -8.29 18.74 -14.78
C ARG A 112 -8.13 17.63 -15.83
N SER A 113 -7.17 16.73 -15.65
CA SER A 113 -6.92 15.61 -16.56
C SER A 113 -7.50 14.28 -16.09
N ALA A 114 -8.35 14.30 -15.05
CA ALA A 114 -8.93 13.11 -14.43
C ALA A 114 -9.83 12.28 -15.37
N TRP A 115 -10.26 12.83 -16.52
CA TRP A 115 -10.95 12.08 -17.57
C TRP A 115 -10.07 10.97 -18.17
N LEU A 116 -8.74 11.09 -18.09
CA LEU A 116 -7.79 10.05 -18.52
C LEU A 116 -8.02 8.72 -17.80
N ARG A 117 -8.64 8.72 -16.61
CA ARG A 117 -9.00 7.50 -15.86
C ARG A 117 -9.85 6.53 -16.66
N HIS A 118 -10.58 6.99 -17.68
CA HIS A 118 -11.29 6.09 -18.61
C HIS A 118 -10.36 5.19 -19.43
N ALA A 119 -9.04 5.42 -19.43
CA ALA A 119 -8.06 4.46 -19.93
C ALA A 119 -8.10 3.12 -19.17
N LEU A 120 -8.69 3.08 -17.97
CA LEU A 120 -8.99 1.84 -17.24
C LEU A 120 -10.01 0.93 -17.95
N ARG A 121 -10.62 1.38 -19.05
CA ARG A 121 -11.40 0.51 -19.96
C ARG A 121 -10.51 -0.32 -20.90
N LEU A 122 -9.22 -0.02 -21.01
CA LEU A 122 -8.31 -0.76 -21.89
C LEU A 122 -7.95 -2.15 -21.32
N PRO A 123 -7.55 -2.31 -20.05
CA PRO A 123 -7.33 -3.62 -19.46
C PRO A 123 -8.60 -4.49 -19.47
N HIS A 124 -8.41 -5.80 -19.56
CA HIS A 124 -9.47 -6.80 -19.43
C HIS A 124 -9.88 -7.00 -17.98
N ALA A 125 -8.93 -6.90 -17.04
CA ALA A 125 -9.17 -6.88 -15.61
C ALA A 125 -8.44 -5.70 -14.95
N VAL A 126 -9.06 -5.09 -13.97
CA VAL A 126 -8.51 -4.02 -13.13
C VAL A 126 -8.58 -4.48 -11.67
N THR A 127 -7.44 -4.57 -11.00
CA THR A 127 -7.37 -4.99 -9.60
C THR A 127 -7.11 -3.82 -8.69
N GLY A 128 -7.84 -3.77 -7.58
CA GLY A 128 -7.61 -2.83 -6.49
C GLY A 128 -7.26 -3.57 -5.22
N VAL A 129 -6.51 -2.90 -4.34
CA VAL A 129 -6.08 -3.48 -3.06
C VAL A 129 -7.19 -3.65 -2.03
N THR A 130 -8.33 -2.98 -2.25
CA THR A 130 -9.51 -3.00 -1.37
C THR A 130 -10.80 -2.95 -2.16
N ASP A 131 -11.90 -3.32 -1.50
CA ASP A 131 -13.24 -3.23 -2.07
C ASP A 131 -13.62 -1.78 -2.36
N ALA A 132 -13.27 -0.85 -1.45
CA ALA A 132 -13.49 0.58 -1.64
C ALA A 132 -12.82 1.12 -2.91
N LEU A 133 -11.54 0.78 -3.12
CA LEU A 133 -10.81 1.18 -4.32
C LEU A 133 -11.43 0.55 -5.59
N CYS A 134 -11.80 -0.73 -5.53
CA CYS A 134 -12.44 -1.40 -6.65
C CYS A 134 -13.78 -0.77 -7.03
N ARG A 135 -14.63 -0.42 -6.06
CA ARG A 135 -15.92 0.26 -6.29
C ARG A 135 -15.75 1.58 -7.05
N GLU A 136 -14.77 2.39 -6.67
CA GLU A 136 -14.51 3.65 -7.39
C GLU A 136 -13.91 3.41 -8.79
N MET A 137 -12.99 2.46 -8.95
CA MET A 137 -12.42 2.13 -10.26
C MET A 137 -13.43 1.51 -11.22
N ALA A 138 -14.47 0.83 -10.72
CA ALA A 138 -15.54 0.24 -11.52
C ALA A 138 -16.27 1.30 -12.39
N ARG A 139 -16.27 2.56 -11.94
CA ARG A 139 -16.87 3.70 -12.65
C ARG A 139 -16.12 4.08 -13.92
N PHE A 140 -14.84 3.71 -14.02
CA PHE A 140 -13.95 4.09 -15.11
C PHE A 140 -13.42 2.90 -15.92
N SER A 141 -13.67 1.68 -15.45
CA SER A 141 -13.23 0.43 -16.09
C SER A 141 -14.37 -0.26 -16.86
N ARG A 142 -14.09 -1.42 -17.46
CA ARG A 142 -15.12 -2.22 -18.13
C ARG A 142 -16.12 -2.76 -17.08
N PRO A 143 -17.42 -2.86 -17.39
CA PRO A 143 -18.38 -3.49 -16.48
C PRO A 143 -17.93 -4.90 -16.08
N GLY A 144 -17.86 -5.18 -14.78
CA GLY A 144 -17.49 -6.49 -14.25
C GLY A 144 -15.99 -6.82 -14.26
N ALA A 145 -15.12 -5.91 -14.72
CA ALA A 145 -13.67 -6.16 -14.81
C ALA A 145 -12.88 -5.85 -13.53
N THR A 146 -13.54 -5.37 -12.47
CA THR A 146 -12.86 -4.99 -11.22
C THR A 146 -12.78 -6.15 -10.23
N HIS A 147 -11.58 -6.42 -9.71
CA HIS A 147 -11.35 -7.51 -8.75
C HIS A 147 -10.48 -7.05 -7.58
N VAL A 148 -10.77 -7.51 -6.37
CA VAL A 148 -9.89 -7.24 -5.23
C VAL A 148 -8.71 -8.21 -5.26
N VAL A 149 -7.50 -7.65 -5.27
CA VAL A 149 -6.26 -8.37 -4.95
C VAL A 149 -5.47 -7.51 -3.98
N PRO A 150 -5.38 -7.90 -2.70
CA PRO A 150 -4.79 -7.04 -1.71
C PRO A 150 -3.26 -7.00 -1.81
N CYS A 151 -2.65 -6.11 -1.04
CA CYS A 151 -1.19 -6.11 -0.90
C CYS A 151 -0.72 -7.39 -0.21
N VAL A 152 0.48 -7.84 -0.58
CA VAL A 152 1.26 -8.75 0.26
C VAL A 152 1.69 -8.00 1.52
N VAL A 153 1.50 -8.64 2.67
CA VAL A 153 1.92 -8.14 3.99
C VAL A 153 3.03 -9.03 4.51
N GLN A 154 4.06 -8.42 5.11
CA GLN A 154 5.15 -9.18 5.73
C GLN A 154 4.63 -9.87 7.00
N ASN A 155 4.84 -11.19 7.07
CA ASN A 155 4.37 -12.04 8.16
C ASN A 155 5.56 -12.69 8.87
N PRO A 156 6.21 -12.01 9.84
CA PRO A 156 7.22 -12.66 10.67
C PRO A 156 6.55 -13.70 11.59
N GLU A 157 6.99 -14.96 11.51
CA GLU A 157 6.54 -16.07 12.37
C GLU A 157 7.66 -16.51 13.31
N PRO A 158 7.38 -16.85 14.58
CA PRO A 158 6.08 -16.74 15.26
C PRO A 158 5.73 -15.29 15.64
N ALA A 159 4.44 -15.01 15.95
CA ALA A 159 4.08 -13.77 16.61
C ALA A 159 4.80 -13.67 17.97
N THR A 160 5.44 -12.54 18.25
CA THR A 160 6.12 -12.32 19.54
C THR A 160 5.09 -12.12 20.66
N ALA A 161 5.40 -12.53 21.89
CA ALA A 161 4.57 -12.18 23.04
C ALA A 161 4.52 -10.65 23.21
N PHE A 162 3.44 -10.12 23.81
CA PHE A 162 3.43 -8.71 24.21
C PHE A 162 4.61 -8.43 25.16
N PRO A 163 5.26 -7.25 25.05
CA PRO A 163 6.21 -6.82 26.05
C PRO A 163 5.56 -6.83 27.44
N SER A 164 6.30 -7.31 28.45
CA SER A 164 5.77 -7.43 29.81
C SER A 164 5.87 -6.08 30.53
N SER A 165 4.70 -5.52 30.88
CA SER A 165 4.49 -4.32 31.72
C SER A 165 4.82 -2.96 31.08
N PRO A 166 4.30 -1.85 31.64
CA PRO A 166 4.53 -0.49 31.15
C PRO A 166 6.02 -0.10 31.02
N PRO A 167 6.35 0.87 30.16
CA PRO A 167 5.42 1.76 29.46
C PRO A 167 4.67 1.09 28.29
N ILE A 168 3.42 1.48 28.07
CA ILE A 168 2.62 1.06 26.93
C ILE A 168 3.26 1.65 25.66
N GLY A 169 3.97 0.78 24.94
CA GLY A 169 4.60 1.09 23.65
C GLY A 169 3.57 1.24 22.52
N LEU A 170 3.53 2.42 21.91
CA LEU A 170 2.76 2.77 20.72
C LEU A 170 3.73 2.92 19.54
N VAL A 171 3.30 2.49 18.35
CA VAL A 171 4.12 2.64 17.14
C VAL A 171 3.31 3.18 15.97
N GLY A 172 3.87 4.14 15.25
CA GLY A 172 3.34 4.65 13.99
C GLY A 172 4.40 4.52 12.89
N VAL A 173 4.01 4.11 11.69
CA VAL A 173 4.94 4.00 10.55
C VAL A 173 4.33 4.70 9.33
N GLY A 174 5.05 5.67 8.78
CA GLY A 174 4.62 6.36 7.56
C GLY A 174 5.39 7.63 7.23
N ALA A 175 5.14 8.17 6.04
CA ALA A 175 5.70 9.46 5.63
C ALA A 175 5.22 10.58 6.57
N LEU A 176 6.11 11.50 6.93
CA LEU A 176 5.81 12.61 7.84
C LEU A 176 5.27 13.81 7.04
N ILE A 177 4.02 13.67 6.59
CA ILE A 177 3.28 14.62 5.74
C ILE A 177 1.88 14.86 6.31
N ASP A 178 1.24 15.98 5.92
CA ASP A 178 -0.01 16.46 6.53
C ASP A 178 -1.13 15.42 6.55
N ARG A 179 -1.34 14.69 5.45
CA ARG A 179 -2.41 13.66 5.36
C ARG A 179 -2.21 12.46 6.29
N LYS A 180 -0.99 12.22 6.78
CA LYS A 180 -0.70 11.18 7.79
C LYS A 180 -0.95 11.69 9.22
N ARG A 181 -1.19 13.00 9.36
CA ARG A 181 -1.46 13.73 10.62
C ARG A 181 -0.55 13.32 11.79
N PRO A 182 0.79 13.28 11.62
CA PRO A 182 1.68 12.89 12.71
C PRO A 182 1.66 13.90 13.88
N VAL A 183 1.29 15.17 13.64
CA VAL A 183 1.10 16.18 14.70
C VAL A 183 -0.07 15.80 15.61
N LEU A 184 -1.21 15.42 15.03
CA LEU A 184 -2.38 14.93 15.77
C LEU A 184 -2.04 13.66 16.57
N ALA A 185 -1.12 12.84 16.05
CA ALA A 185 -0.62 11.70 16.80
C ALA A 185 0.06 12.15 18.09
N LEU A 186 0.97 13.14 18.03
CA LEU A 186 1.66 13.68 19.21
C LEU A 186 0.69 14.34 20.20
N GLU A 187 -0.30 15.07 19.72
CA GLU A 187 -1.36 15.65 20.56
C GLU A 187 -2.13 14.56 21.31
N THR A 188 -2.42 13.43 20.65
CA THR A 188 -3.04 12.26 21.28
C THR A 188 -2.14 11.62 22.33
N ILE A 189 -0.82 11.50 22.07
CA ILE A 189 0.14 11.00 23.07
C ILE A 189 0.17 11.92 24.30
N ALA A 190 0.19 13.24 24.10
CA ALA A 190 0.15 14.20 25.21
C ALA A 190 -1.14 14.07 26.04
N GLU A 191 -2.27 13.84 25.39
CA GLU A 191 -3.55 13.60 26.07
C GLU A 191 -3.53 12.29 26.89
N LEU A 192 -2.96 11.20 26.37
CA LEU A 192 -2.78 9.95 27.14
C LEU A 192 -1.90 10.17 28.38
N VAL A 193 -0.79 10.91 28.24
CA VAL A 193 0.09 11.27 29.36
C VAL A 193 -0.66 12.13 30.38
N ARG A 194 -1.46 13.10 29.94
CA ARG A 194 -2.28 13.96 30.82
C ARG A 194 -3.31 13.16 31.62
N ARG A 195 -3.82 12.05 31.06
CA ARG A 195 -4.71 11.11 31.74
C ARG A 195 -4.00 10.16 32.70
N GLY A 196 -2.67 10.26 32.82
CA GLY A 196 -1.86 9.45 33.72
C GLY A 196 -1.42 8.10 33.15
N MET A 197 -1.57 7.88 31.84
CA MET A 197 -1.08 6.65 31.22
C MET A 197 0.44 6.72 31.01
N ASP A 198 1.15 5.67 31.41
CA ASP A 198 2.58 5.53 31.17
C ASP A 198 2.81 4.99 29.75
N VAL A 199 2.96 5.89 28.78
CA VAL A 199 3.11 5.55 27.35
C VAL A 199 4.49 5.93 26.81
N ARG A 200 4.92 5.23 25.75
CA ARG A 200 6.02 5.62 24.86
C ARG A 200 5.57 5.48 23.42
N TYR A 201 5.96 6.40 22.56
CA TYR A 201 5.56 6.41 21.16
C TYR A 201 6.77 6.45 20.23
N THR A 202 6.90 5.43 19.37
CA THR A 202 7.89 5.39 18.31
C THR A 202 7.22 5.73 16.98
N LEU A 203 7.65 6.82 16.35
CA LEU A 203 7.18 7.21 15.02
C LEU A 203 8.29 7.02 13.99
N VAL A 204 8.10 6.03 13.13
CA VAL A 204 9.03 5.66 12.07
C VAL A 204 8.65 6.34 10.77
N GLY A 205 9.62 7.01 10.15
CA GLY A 205 9.45 7.61 8.85
C GLY A 205 10.24 8.90 8.66
N ASN A 206 10.05 9.51 7.50
CA ASN A 206 10.68 10.77 7.15
C ASN A 206 9.71 11.66 6.36
N GLY A 207 9.96 12.96 6.35
CA GLY A 207 9.16 13.92 5.61
C GLY A 207 9.36 15.36 6.06
N PRO A 208 8.71 16.31 5.37
CA PRO A 208 8.83 17.75 5.65
C PRO A 208 8.43 18.12 7.08
N LEU A 209 7.56 17.34 7.74
CA LEU A 209 7.10 17.62 9.10
C LEU A 209 8.08 17.22 10.20
N MET A 210 9.26 16.64 9.89
CA MET A 210 10.19 16.16 10.91
C MET A 210 10.57 17.24 11.96
N ASN A 211 10.90 18.46 11.52
CA ASN A 211 11.24 19.54 12.43
C ASN A 211 10.04 20.04 13.23
N THR A 212 8.87 20.11 12.60
CA THR A 212 7.61 20.46 13.26
C THR A 212 7.29 19.46 14.36
N LEU A 213 7.44 18.17 14.12
CA LEU A 213 7.18 17.12 15.11
C LEU A 213 8.13 17.23 16.30
N ARG A 214 9.41 17.56 16.06
CA ARG A 214 10.38 17.80 17.14
C ARG A 214 10.05 19.04 17.96
N SER A 215 9.52 20.13 17.38
CA SER A 215 9.07 21.28 18.17
C SER A 215 7.80 20.93 18.94
N THR A 216 6.81 20.33 18.29
CA THR A 216 5.54 19.95 18.91
C THR A 216 5.74 19.01 20.11
N ALA A 217 6.61 17.99 20.01
CA ALA A 217 6.88 17.11 21.14
C ALA A 217 7.47 17.84 22.37
N ARG A 218 8.31 18.85 22.13
CA ARG A 218 8.89 19.70 23.19
C ARG A 218 7.84 20.64 23.78
N ASP A 219 7.06 21.30 22.93
CA ASP A 219 6.02 22.23 23.34
C ASP A 219 4.91 21.53 24.14
N LEU A 220 4.62 20.28 23.82
CA LEU A 220 3.70 19.41 24.56
C LEU A 220 4.31 18.76 25.81
N GLY A 221 5.62 18.89 26.03
CA GLY A 221 6.31 18.30 27.19
C GLY A 221 6.38 16.78 27.19
N ILE A 222 6.38 16.14 26.01
CA ILE A 222 6.43 14.68 25.82
C ILE A 222 7.68 14.21 25.07
N GLU A 223 8.70 15.06 24.97
CA GLU A 223 9.95 14.78 24.24
C GLU A 223 10.68 13.52 24.74
N ASP A 224 10.59 13.19 26.03
CA ASP A 224 11.14 12.00 26.65
C ASP A 224 10.31 10.73 26.39
N ARG A 225 9.09 10.90 25.87
CA ARG A 225 8.14 9.82 25.56
C ARG A 225 8.05 9.50 24.07
N VAL A 226 8.65 10.32 23.20
CA VAL A 226 8.51 10.21 21.75
C VAL A 226 9.87 9.94 21.10
N GLU A 227 9.98 8.82 20.38
CA GLU A 227 11.11 8.49 19.52
C GLU A 227 10.77 8.77 18.05
N LEU A 228 11.39 9.79 17.47
CA LEU A 228 11.34 10.07 16.02
C LEU A 228 12.56 9.43 15.35
N THR A 229 12.41 8.23 14.80
CA THR A 229 13.55 7.42 14.34
C THR A 229 14.21 7.95 13.06
N GLY A 230 13.46 8.67 12.24
CA GLY A 230 13.84 8.87 10.83
C GLY A 230 13.57 7.63 9.98
N PRO A 231 14.11 7.57 8.74
CA PRO A 231 13.99 6.40 7.90
C PRO A 231 14.90 5.27 8.40
N ILE A 232 14.33 4.08 8.61
CA ILE A 232 15.07 2.85 9.01
C ILE A 232 14.82 1.73 7.98
N PRO A 233 15.70 0.71 7.91
CA PRO A 233 15.51 -0.45 7.03
C PRO A 233 14.21 -1.22 7.31
N PRO A 234 13.61 -1.89 6.32
CA PRO A 234 12.36 -2.65 6.49
C PRO A 234 12.40 -3.71 7.60
N ALA A 235 13.53 -4.41 7.77
CA ALA A 235 13.70 -5.37 8.85
C ALA A 235 13.57 -4.72 10.24
N GLU A 236 14.19 -3.54 10.42
CA GLU A 236 14.07 -2.78 11.68
C GLU A 236 12.65 -2.23 11.88
N VAL A 237 11.91 -1.90 10.81
CA VAL A 237 10.48 -1.55 10.92
C VAL A 237 9.70 -2.72 11.50
N ALA A 238 9.91 -3.94 10.98
CA ALA A 238 9.25 -5.14 11.49
C ALA A 238 9.58 -5.38 12.97
N ASP A 239 10.83 -5.17 13.38
CA ASP A 239 11.25 -5.27 14.78
C ASP A 239 10.55 -4.24 15.67
N ARG A 240 10.44 -2.98 15.22
CA ARG A 240 9.72 -1.92 15.96
C ARG A 240 8.23 -2.20 16.08
N LEU A 241 7.61 -2.73 15.02
CA LEU A 241 6.22 -3.17 15.07
C LEU A 241 6.03 -4.32 16.07
N ALA A 242 6.87 -5.35 16.00
CA ALA A 242 6.80 -6.51 16.88
C ALA A 242 7.07 -6.20 18.36
N ALA A 243 7.84 -5.14 18.65
CA ALA A 243 8.17 -4.69 20.00
C ALA A 243 7.15 -3.71 20.61
N ALA A 244 6.16 -3.24 19.85
CA ALA A 244 5.12 -2.36 20.35
C ALA A 244 4.00 -3.15 21.06
N HIS A 245 3.03 -2.43 21.63
CA HIS A 245 1.76 -2.99 22.08
C HIS A 245 0.64 -2.64 21.12
N ILE A 246 0.59 -1.40 20.63
CA ILE A 246 -0.51 -0.91 19.80
C ILE A 246 0.06 -0.11 18.63
N PHE A 247 -0.47 -0.35 17.43
CA PHE A 247 -0.24 0.54 16.30
C PHE A 247 -1.14 1.77 16.39
N PHE A 248 -0.56 2.97 16.28
CA PHE A 248 -1.29 4.23 16.29
C PHE A 248 -0.67 5.22 15.31
N LEU A 249 -1.43 5.60 14.27
CA LEU A 249 -1.12 6.73 13.39
C LEU A 249 -2.43 7.22 12.75
N PRO A 250 -2.94 8.41 13.10
CA PRO A 250 -4.24 8.90 12.66
C PRO A 250 -4.20 9.45 11.23
N SER A 251 -3.91 8.61 10.23
CA SER A 251 -3.89 9.08 8.84
C SER A 251 -5.29 9.37 8.33
N ALA A 252 -5.47 10.53 7.70
CA ALA A 252 -6.71 10.98 7.08
C ALA A 252 -7.05 10.32 5.74
N GLN A 253 -6.12 9.60 5.12
CA GLN A 253 -6.34 9.02 3.80
C GLN A 253 -5.42 7.85 3.50
N GLU A 254 -6.02 6.68 3.34
CA GLU A 254 -5.34 5.43 2.99
C GLU A 254 -6.14 4.62 1.97
N ASN A 255 -5.42 3.81 1.17
CA ASN A 255 -6.06 2.83 0.28
C ASN A 255 -6.01 1.41 0.84
N PHE A 256 -4.93 1.10 1.56
CA PHE A 256 -4.65 -0.20 2.18
C PHE A 256 -4.02 -0.05 3.57
N PHE A 257 -3.27 1.03 3.82
CA PHE A 257 -2.52 1.25 5.06
C PHE A 257 -1.60 0.08 5.45
N THR A 258 -0.65 -0.29 4.58
CA THR A 258 0.24 -1.46 4.78
C THR A 258 0.86 -1.55 6.17
N ALA A 259 1.27 -0.43 6.77
CA ALA A 259 1.83 -0.41 8.12
C ALA A 259 0.88 -0.94 9.22
N VAL A 260 -0.43 -0.67 9.11
CA VAL A 260 -1.44 -1.24 10.02
C VAL A 260 -1.53 -2.75 9.81
N ALA A 261 -1.61 -3.19 8.55
CA ALA A 261 -1.65 -4.62 8.24
C ALA A 261 -0.40 -5.36 8.73
N GLU A 262 0.79 -4.78 8.57
CA GLU A 262 2.06 -5.33 9.09
C GLU A 262 2.06 -5.38 10.62
N ALA A 263 1.51 -4.37 11.30
CA ALA A 263 1.37 -4.38 12.75
C ALA A 263 0.45 -5.50 13.23
N ILE A 264 -0.72 -5.64 12.61
CA ILE A 264 -1.67 -6.72 12.92
C ILE A 264 -1.02 -8.07 12.63
N ALA A 265 -0.34 -8.24 11.49
CA ALA A 265 0.41 -9.45 11.17
C ALA A 265 1.57 -9.73 12.13
N ALA A 266 2.10 -8.72 12.81
CA ALA A 266 3.07 -8.88 13.91
C ALA A 266 2.40 -9.19 15.26
N GLY A 267 1.08 -9.30 15.31
CA GLY A 267 0.28 -9.56 16.51
C GLY A 267 -0.03 -8.30 17.33
N ARG A 268 -0.01 -7.11 16.71
CA ARG A 268 -0.31 -5.84 17.39
C ARG A 268 -1.63 -5.26 16.92
N PRO A 269 -2.57 -5.01 17.84
CA PRO A 269 -3.81 -4.37 17.48
C PRO A 269 -3.58 -2.93 17.02
N ALA A 270 -4.49 -2.42 16.20
CA ALA A 270 -4.48 -1.04 15.77
C ALA A 270 -5.53 -0.19 16.52
N ALA A 271 -5.18 1.03 16.86
CA ALA A 271 -6.12 2.06 17.28
C ALA A 271 -6.04 3.19 16.28
N VAL A 272 -7.00 3.31 15.36
CA VAL A 272 -6.90 4.29 14.26
C VAL A 272 -8.26 4.85 13.88
N PRO A 273 -8.34 6.12 13.42
CA PRO A 273 -9.57 6.67 12.89
C PRO A 273 -9.95 5.98 11.59
N LEU A 274 -11.25 5.86 11.32
CA LEU A 274 -11.77 5.31 10.07
C LEU A 274 -11.52 6.31 8.94
N SER A 275 -10.57 5.99 8.05
CA SER A 275 -10.18 6.87 6.93
C SER A 275 -10.10 6.17 5.57
N GLY A 276 -10.70 4.97 5.50
CA GLY A 276 -10.93 4.19 4.28
C GLY A 276 -9.81 3.24 3.92
N GLY A 277 -10.16 2.14 3.26
CA GLY A 277 -9.22 1.23 2.63
C GLY A 277 -8.49 0.29 3.59
N PHE A 278 -8.87 0.22 4.86
CA PHE A 278 -8.34 -0.79 5.78
C PHE A 278 -9.41 -1.32 6.74
N ASP A 279 -10.61 -0.75 6.69
CA ASP A 279 -11.83 -1.27 7.30
C ASP A 279 -12.21 -2.67 6.80
N ASP A 280 -11.75 -3.03 5.59
CA ASP A 280 -11.91 -4.39 5.05
C ASP A 280 -11.15 -5.46 5.88
N TYR A 281 -10.17 -5.08 6.70
CA TYR A 281 -9.37 -6.04 7.49
C TYR A 281 -9.11 -5.64 8.95
N CYS A 282 -9.35 -4.38 9.31
CA CYS A 282 -9.38 -3.93 10.70
C CYS A 282 -10.75 -4.26 11.30
N THR A 283 -10.81 -5.29 12.13
CA THR A 283 -12.04 -5.80 12.75
C THR A 283 -11.97 -5.62 14.26
N GLU A 284 -13.08 -5.86 14.96
CA GLU A 284 -13.11 -5.85 16.44
C GLU A 284 -12.15 -6.88 17.07
N GLU A 285 -11.70 -7.88 16.31
CA GLU A 285 -10.76 -8.91 16.77
C GLU A 285 -9.30 -8.44 16.77
N ASN A 286 -8.99 -7.34 16.07
CA ASN A 286 -7.62 -6.87 15.89
C ASN A 286 -7.46 -5.35 15.99
N SER A 287 -8.53 -4.59 16.13
CA SER A 287 -8.49 -3.13 16.05
C SER A 287 -9.58 -2.47 16.88
N VAL A 288 -9.32 -1.23 17.29
CA VAL A 288 -10.32 -0.26 17.74
C VAL A 288 -10.35 0.88 16.74
N LEU A 289 -11.46 0.98 16.01
CA LEU A 289 -11.69 2.06 15.06
C LEU A 289 -12.49 3.19 15.72
N THR A 290 -12.29 4.42 15.25
CA THR A 290 -13.06 5.59 15.69
C THR A 290 -13.42 6.49 14.52
N ASP A 291 -14.61 7.07 14.56
CA ASP A 291 -15.12 7.96 13.51
C ASP A 291 -14.70 9.42 13.78
N SER A 292 -14.17 9.68 14.98
CA SER A 292 -13.78 10.99 15.46
C SER A 292 -12.32 11.32 15.18
N TRP A 293 -12.07 12.60 14.94
CA TRP A 293 -10.74 13.17 14.75
C TRP A 293 -10.29 14.00 15.96
N ASP A 294 -11.09 14.04 17.02
CA ASP A 294 -10.79 14.77 18.23
C ASP A 294 -9.75 14.03 19.06
N VAL A 295 -8.80 14.79 19.61
CA VAL A 295 -7.68 14.26 20.40
C VAL A 295 -8.17 13.37 21.55
N SER A 296 -9.25 13.78 22.23
CA SER A 296 -9.82 13.02 23.34
C SER A 296 -10.36 11.66 22.90
N ASP A 297 -11.05 11.60 21.76
CA ASP A 297 -11.66 10.36 21.28
C ASP A 297 -10.61 9.41 20.69
N LEU A 298 -9.55 9.95 20.08
CA LEU A 298 -8.39 9.18 19.63
C LEU A 298 -7.65 8.58 20.83
N ALA A 299 -7.49 9.34 21.92
CA ALA A 299 -6.92 8.83 23.16
C ALA A 299 -7.82 7.75 23.79
N ASP A 300 -9.14 7.92 23.76
CA ASP A 300 -10.09 6.88 24.20
C ASP A 300 -9.95 5.61 23.36
N ALA A 301 -9.77 5.72 22.04
CA ALA A 301 -9.57 4.57 21.17
C ALA A 301 -8.28 3.80 21.52
N VAL A 302 -7.17 4.51 21.78
CA VAL A 302 -5.92 3.88 22.23
C VAL A 302 -6.08 3.20 23.59
N GLN A 303 -6.75 3.86 24.54
CA GLN A 303 -7.02 3.29 25.85
C GLN A 303 -7.90 2.03 25.74
N ARG A 304 -8.98 2.06 24.95
CA ARG A 304 -9.82 0.88 24.70
C ARG A 304 -9.03 -0.26 24.05
N ALA A 305 -8.14 0.05 23.11
CA ALA A 305 -7.29 -0.96 22.49
C ALA A 305 -6.36 -1.62 23.53
N TRP A 306 -5.78 -0.82 24.43
CA TRP A 306 -5.02 -1.36 25.56
C TRP A 306 -5.89 -2.27 26.43
N ASP A 307 -7.02 -1.78 26.92
CA ASP A 307 -7.90 -2.52 27.83
C ASP A 307 -8.41 -3.84 27.22
N THR A 308 -8.64 -3.86 25.91
CA THR A 308 -9.15 -5.03 25.18
C THR A 308 -8.05 -6.06 24.89
N PHE A 309 -6.86 -5.61 24.45
CA PHE A 309 -5.88 -6.50 23.83
C PHE A 309 -4.61 -6.76 24.63
N HIS A 310 -4.36 -6.07 25.74
CA HIS A 310 -3.11 -6.22 26.51
C HIS A 310 -2.83 -7.66 26.99
N ASN A 311 -3.87 -8.48 27.16
CA ASN A 311 -3.78 -9.90 27.52
C ASN A 311 -4.21 -10.85 26.38
N ALA A 312 -4.47 -10.31 25.18
CA ALA A 312 -4.86 -11.14 24.04
C ALA A 312 -3.67 -11.99 23.56
N ASP A 313 -3.96 -13.10 22.90
CA ASP A 313 -2.94 -13.88 22.21
C ASP A 313 -2.51 -13.14 20.93
N PRO A 314 -1.24 -12.71 20.81
CA PRO A 314 -0.74 -12.06 19.58
C PRO A 314 -0.92 -12.93 18.33
N ALA A 315 -0.90 -14.26 18.46
CA ALA A 315 -1.14 -15.15 17.32
C ALA A 315 -2.59 -15.08 16.84
N ALA A 316 -3.56 -14.92 17.74
CA ALA A 316 -4.97 -14.74 17.38
C ALA A 316 -5.17 -13.44 16.58
N ILE A 317 -4.60 -12.32 17.07
CA ILE A 317 -4.60 -11.02 16.37
C ILE A 317 -3.96 -11.16 14.98
N ALA A 318 -2.80 -11.82 14.90
CA ALA A 318 -2.09 -11.95 13.65
C ALA A 318 -2.82 -12.81 12.61
N SER A 319 -3.51 -13.86 13.06
CA SER A 319 -4.21 -14.80 12.18
C SER A 319 -5.29 -14.14 11.33
N THR A 320 -5.89 -13.02 11.78
CA THR A 320 -6.93 -12.30 11.03
C THR A 320 -6.41 -11.70 9.71
N VAL A 321 -5.10 -11.46 9.62
CA VAL A 321 -4.43 -10.82 8.46
C VAL A 321 -3.49 -11.80 7.76
N ARG A 322 -2.67 -12.56 8.50
CA ARG A 322 -1.56 -13.34 7.94
C ARG A 322 -1.95 -14.23 6.76
N THR A 323 -3.03 -15.00 6.88
CA THR A 323 -3.46 -15.91 5.82
C THR A 323 -3.90 -15.15 4.57
N ARG A 324 -4.79 -14.17 4.74
CA ARG A 324 -5.43 -13.42 3.64
C ARG A 324 -4.44 -12.61 2.80
N PHE A 325 -3.38 -12.09 3.42
CA PHE A 325 -2.41 -11.20 2.77
C PHE A 325 -1.05 -11.86 2.51
N SER A 326 -0.99 -13.20 2.59
CA SER A 326 0.22 -13.96 2.29
C SER A 326 0.56 -13.93 0.79
N ARG A 327 1.84 -14.14 0.47
CA ARG A 327 2.31 -14.28 -0.91
C ARG A 327 1.57 -15.40 -1.65
N ALA A 328 1.34 -16.53 -1.00
CA ALA A 328 0.62 -17.67 -1.57
C ALA A 328 -0.82 -17.31 -1.98
N GLU A 329 -1.57 -16.63 -1.11
CA GLU A 329 -2.95 -16.22 -1.42
C GLU A 329 -3.01 -15.14 -2.50
N VAL A 330 -2.13 -14.12 -2.42
CA VAL A 330 -2.05 -13.06 -3.44
C VAL A 330 -1.65 -13.62 -4.81
N GLY A 331 -0.65 -14.52 -4.85
CA GLY A 331 -0.23 -15.22 -6.07
C GLY A 331 -1.34 -16.07 -6.67
N SER A 332 -2.09 -16.78 -5.82
CA SER A 332 -3.26 -17.56 -6.23
C SER A 332 -4.39 -16.66 -6.78
N ALA A 333 -4.62 -15.50 -6.16
CA ALA A 333 -5.60 -14.52 -6.63
C ALA A 333 -5.26 -13.98 -8.02
N PHE A 334 -4.01 -13.57 -8.25
CA PHE A 334 -3.58 -13.15 -9.59
C PHE A 334 -3.65 -14.29 -10.60
N SER A 335 -3.28 -15.52 -10.22
CA SER A 335 -3.38 -16.70 -11.09
C SER A 335 -4.80 -16.98 -11.57
N ARG A 336 -5.82 -16.75 -10.72
CA ARG A 336 -7.23 -16.84 -11.11
C ARG A 336 -7.59 -15.77 -12.14
N ILE A 337 -7.15 -14.53 -11.92
CA ILE A 337 -7.45 -13.40 -12.82
C ILE A 337 -6.75 -13.58 -14.17
N TYR A 338 -5.50 -14.04 -14.19
CA TYR A 338 -4.78 -14.32 -15.43
C TYR A 338 -5.49 -15.37 -16.28
N ARG A 339 -5.97 -16.45 -15.65
CA ARG A 339 -6.80 -17.45 -16.35
C ARG A 339 -8.11 -16.85 -16.86
N LEU A 340 -8.79 -16.05 -16.04
CA LEU A 340 -10.03 -15.38 -16.44
C LEU A 340 -9.82 -14.55 -17.72
N VAL A 341 -8.83 -13.66 -17.73
CA VAL A 341 -8.59 -12.78 -18.90
C VAL A 341 -8.03 -13.51 -20.11
N ALA A 342 -7.33 -14.64 -19.91
CA ALA A 342 -6.84 -15.46 -21.01
C ALA A 342 -7.96 -16.23 -21.72
N HIS A 343 -9.04 -16.58 -21.00
CA HIS A 343 -10.21 -17.26 -21.57
C HIS A 343 -11.24 -16.32 -22.20
N GLU A 344 -11.18 -15.01 -21.92
CA GLU A 344 -12.08 -14.00 -22.50
C GLU A 344 -11.68 -13.52 -23.91
N ASP A 345 -10.65 -14.09 -24.53
CA ASP A 345 -10.18 -13.66 -25.85
C ASP A 345 -11.28 -13.84 -26.94
N PRO A 346 -11.73 -12.74 -27.59
CA PRO A 346 -12.75 -12.78 -28.65
C PRO A 346 -12.36 -13.58 -29.90
N GLY A 347 -11.09 -14.00 -30.03
CA GLY A 347 -10.60 -14.81 -31.15
C GLY A 347 -11.28 -16.18 -31.33
N THR A 348 -12.08 -16.63 -30.35
CA THR A 348 -12.84 -17.89 -30.40
C THR A 348 -14.34 -17.71 -30.67
N ARG A 349 -14.83 -16.48 -30.92
CA ARG A 349 -16.23 -16.20 -31.31
C ARG A 349 -16.49 -16.18 -32.82
N GLY A 350 -15.61 -16.77 -33.62
CA GLY A 350 -15.76 -16.91 -35.07
C GLY A 350 -15.78 -18.38 -35.50
N ASP A 351 -16.84 -19.10 -35.14
CA ASP A 351 -17.34 -20.29 -35.84
C ASP A 351 -18.46 -20.92 -34.99
N ARG A 352 -19.66 -20.33 -35.05
CA ARG A 352 -20.94 -21.03 -34.85
C ARG A 352 -22.04 -20.35 -35.65
#